data_AF-A0A395GQU0-F1
#
_entry.id   AF-A0A395GQU0-F1
#
_cell.length_a   1.000
_cell.length_b   1.000
_cell.length_c   1.000
_cell.angle_alpha   90.00
_cell.angle_beta   90.00
_cell.angle_gamma   90.00
#
_symmetry.space_group_name_H-M   'P 1'
#
loop_
_entity.id
_entity.type
_entity.pdbx_description
1 polymer ?
#
loop_
_entity_poly.entity_id
_entity_poly.type
_entity_poly.pdbx_seq_one_letter_code
_entity_poly.pdbx_strand_id
1 'polypeptide(L)'
;MSELVRSHSFQTPQEYYSSFKTRPHLQDAFRDIDEASNLKTYLALLKDSQTRNFVLDFGNDDAWCAVNLDQEDFALLLRKPKPRCFGTRWINIWAPEQQKELIKTITSHYGVSERLQGMMCTDPVERPLKATVPTEPPRNNFRPRNSDRLRRSRPDDVEGNALRDLADPEEIRAAASFRGLTFANVIDQIWHFCSVDYGPKYTCVGYNSLFVVPQFEMDNGRELPAGKRLWSWLILCDDGTVICMQENPFPGLSGPSEKELQSVLSVVRRNMQLIFAGVSKQHFASSESDSLVTIRVRPFFEGGPDQVSIKQDDGPSLLFYYIFDDWVSSYALVAQREHKYGVSLNRLRQDMLSKPVVDLIHDLHRLGRQLAVLKRLYQSYELIMMRILQRQRMLRDEARSNRPQLAIGQSFGENDGDSRHSTTRSSFSFSTIPDASVGVQLSPPAVARFERLLDRIKLYCLSEIDSCLTEKENLTFLNFNLIALKDSQAVEKLTRITILLAKVTILFLPVSLMTGYFSTELRNVKGEYTINQYWVSFGVIMFLSAVLLWVFGYASDTVEGKTIYQSLSRSFFRMSRDRVSHHKNEAPGGTIHRS
;
A
#
# COMPACT_ATOMS: atom_id res chain seq x y z
N MET A 1 -33.64 -8.33 -55.24
CA MET A 1 -32.44 -7.89 -55.97
C MET A 1 -31.55 -7.18 -54.95
N SER A 2 -31.01 -7.83 -53.92
CA SER A 2 -30.22 -9.08 -53.87
C SER A 2 -28.95 -8.98 -54.71
N GLU A 3 -27.84 -8.84 -53.99
CA GLU A 3 -26.44 -9.03 -54.40
C GLU A 3 -25.72 -7.90 -55.14
N LEU A 4 -24.95 -7.13 -54.36
CA LEU A 4 -23.54 -6.91 -54.67
C LEU A 4 -22.73 -6.86 -53.36
N VAL A 5 -22.51 -8.06 -52.85
CA VAL A 5 -21.28 -8.59 -52.24
C VAL A 5 -20.40 -7.59 -51.46
N ARG A 6 -20.44 -7.78 -50.14
CA ARG A 6 -19.40 -7.43 -49.17
C ARG A 6 -18.00 -7.77 -49.71
N SER A 7 -17.17 -6.78 -49.98
CA SER A 7 -15.73 -6.98 -50.15
C SER A 7 -15.09 -7.22 -48.76
N HIS A 8 -15.26 -8.44 -48.26
CA HIS A 8 -14.57 -8.92 -47.07
C HIS A 8 -13.11 -9.24 -47.42
N SER A 9 -12.25 -8.22 -47.47
CA SER A 9 -10.82 -8.46 -47.60
C SER A 9 -10.27 -8.92 -46.24
N PHE A 10 -9.84 -10.18 -46.17
CA PHE A 10 -8.94 -10.68 -45.15
C PHE A 10 -7.58 -10.00 -45.34
N GLN A 11 -7.50 -8.73 -44.94
CA GLN A 11 -6.27 -7.95 -45.06
C GLN A 11 -5.26 -8.47 -44.05
N THR A 12 -4.07 -8.84 -44.52
CA THR A 12 -2.97 -9.25 -43.62
C THR A 12 -2.48 -8.03 -42.81
N PRO A 13 -1.86 -8.22 -41.63
CA PRO A 13 -1.20 -7.14 -40.89
C PRO A 13 -0.31 -6.25 -41.75
N GLN A 14 0.53 -6.86 -42.58
CA GLN A 14 1.46 -6.17 -43.47
C GLN A 14 0.73 -5.32 -44.51
N GLU A 15 -0.35 -5.83 -45.12
CA GLU A 15 -1.19 -5.08 -46.05
C GLU A 15 -1.91 -3.91 -45.36
N TYR A 16 -2.31 -4.08 -44.10
CA TYR A 16 -2.97 -3.03 -43.33
C TYR A 16 -2.03 -1.85 -43.05
N TYR A 17 -0.82 -2.12 -42.57
CA TYR A 17 0.15 -1.07 -42.29
C TYR A 17 0.75 -0.44 -43.57
N SER A 18 1.01 -1.25 -44.60
CA SER A 18 1.48 -0.73 -45.90
C SER A 18 0.46 0.13 -46.65
N SER A 19 -0.81 0.05 -46.28
CA SER A 19 -1.85 0.89 -46.91
C SER A 19 -1.95 2.31 -46.31
N PHE A 20 -1.10 2.69 -45.34
CA PHE A 20 -0.96 4.07 -44.86
C PHE A 20 -0.04 4.91 -45.78
N LYS A 21 -0.35 4.99 -47.07
CA LYS A 21 0.49 5.65 -48.10
C LYS A 21 0.78 7.13 -47.81
N THR A 22 -0.10 7.80 -47.07
CA THR A 22 0.02 9.23 -46.76
C THR A 22 1.13 9.52 -45.73
N ARG A 23 1.57 8.53 -44.94
CA ARG A 23 2.64 8.69 -43.95
C ARG A 23 3.59 7.48 -43.96
N PRO A 24 4.71 7.55 -44.69
CA PRO A 24 5.66 6.42 -44.79
C PRO A 24 6.29 6.06 -43.43
N HIS A 25 6.44 7.04 -42.52
CA HIS A 25 6.90 6.77 -41.15
C HIS A 25 5.98 5.78 -40.41
N LEU A 26 4.66 5.93 -40.55
CA LEU A 26 3.68 5.04 -39.91
C LEU A 26 3.70 3.62 -40.52
N GLN A 27 3.97 3.52 -41.81
CA GLN A 27 4.10 2.25 -42.52
C GLN A 27 5.27 1.41 -41.98
N ASP A 28 6.42 2.04 -41.73
CA ASP A 28 7.64 1.35 -41.30
C ASP A 28 7.76 1.22 -39.77
N ALA A 29 6.90 1.92 -39.01
CA ALA A 29 6.94 1.94 -37.55
C ALA A 29 6.47 0.63 -36.91
N PHE A 30 5.47 -0.05 -37.52
CA PHE A 30 4.89 -1.27 -36.97
C PHE A 30 5.73 -2.49 -37.34
N ARG A 31 6.09 -3.29 -36.32
CA ARG A 31 6.85 -4.54 -36.48
C ARG A 31 6.22 -5.68 -35.71
N ASP A 32 6.36 -6.88 -36.25
CA ASP A 32 5.87 -8.11 -35.65
C ASP A 32 6.67 -8.47 -34.39
N ILE A 33 6.01 -8.55 -33.23
CA ILE A 33 6.62 -8.90 -31.95
C ILE A 33 6.65 -10.41 -31.69
N ASP A 34 6.09 -11.22 -32.59
CA ASP A 34 6.27 -12.67 -32.60
C ASP A 34 7.65 -13.07 -33.15
N GLU A 35 8.40 -12.13 -33.70
CA GLU A 35 9.83 -12.29 -33.96
C GLU A 35 10.67 -12.00 -32.70
N ALA A 36 11.55 -12.94 -32.32
CA ALA A 36 12.35 -12.85 -31.09
C ALA A 36 13.26 -11.60 -31.04
N SER A 37 13.80 -11.17 -32.18
CA SER A 37 14.62 -9.94 -32.30
C SER A 37 13.81 -8.68 -31.98
N ASN A 38 12.60 -8.58 -32.54
CA ASN A 38 11.71 -7.44 -32.33
C ASN A 38 11.19 -7.42 -30.90
N LEU A 39 10.80 -8.57 -30.33
CA LEU A 39 10.38 -8.67 -28.93
C LEU A 39 11.46 -8.12 -27.99
N LYS A 40 12.71 -8.58 -28.14
CA LYS A 40 13.83 -8.13 -27.31
C LYS A 40 14.06 -6.62 -27.44
N THR A 41 13.94 -6.09 -28.65
CA THR A 41 14.09 -4.66 -28.94
C THR A 41 12.99 -3.84 -28.25
N TYR A 42 11.72 -4.25 -28.39
CA TYR A 42 10.61 -3.55 -27.75
C TYR A 42 10.67 -3.65 -26.22
N LEU A 43 11.04 -4.79 -25.64
CA LEU A 43 11.22 -4.90 -24.19
C LEU A 43 12.29 -3.96 -23.65
N ALA A 44 13.35 -3.68 -24.42
CA ALA A 44 14.35 -2.67 -24.07
C ALA A 44 13.77 -1.24 -24.18
N LEU A 45 13.03 -0.94 -25.26
CA LEU A 45 12.36 0.35 -25.44
C LEU A 45 11.33 0.64 -24.35
N LEU A 46 10.58 -0.35 -23.88
CA LEU A 46 9.61 -0.18 -22.78
C LEU A 46 10.28 0.21 -21.46
N LYS A 47 11.57 -0.11 -21.27
CA LYS A 47 12.37 0.33 -20.11
C LYS A 47 12.90 1.75 -20.28
N ASP A 48 13.05 2.20 -21.52
CA ASP A 48 13.62 3.51 -21.84
C ASP A 48 12.68 4.66 -21.44
N SER A 49 13.23 5.61 -20.70
CA SER A 49 12.60 6.88 -20.36
C SER A 49 12.11 7.70 -21.57
N GLN A 50 12.75 7.54 -22.75
CA GLN A 50 12.38 8.27 -23.96
C GLN A 50 11.12 7.74 -24.64
N THR A 51 10.68 6.53 -24.28
CA THR A 51 9.44 5.96 -24.82
C THR A 51 8.25 6.60 -24.13
N ARG A 52 7.47 7.35 -24.92
CA ARG A 52 6.32 8.18 -24.51
C ARG A 52 4.97 7.50 -24.74
N ASN A 53 4.86 6.70 -25.79
CA ASN A 53 3.67 5.90 -26.05
C ASN A 53 4.01 4.64 -26.87
N PHE A 54 3.08 3.69 -26.91
CA PHE A 54 3.11 2.61 -27.89
C PHE A 54 1.69 2.18 -28.28
N VAL A 55 1.60 1.55 -29.44
CA VAL A 55 0.41 0.86 -29.91
C VAL A 55 0.77 -0.58 -30.25
N LEU A 56 0.07 -1.53 -29.65
CA LEU A 56 0.20 -2.95 -29.90
C LEU A 56 -1.14 -3.52 -30.36
N ASP A 57 -1.22 -3.90 -31.63
CA ASP A 57 -2.35 -4.60 -32.21
C ASP A 57 -2.07 -6.11 -32.18
N PHE A 58 -2.99 -6.90 -31.64
CA PHE A 58 -2.84 -8.34 -31.62
C PHE A 58 -4.16 -9.08 -31.83
N GLY A 59 -4.05 -10.24 -32.47
CA GLY A 59 -5.11 -11.24 -32.59
C GLY A 59 -4.55 -12.63 -32.32
N ASN A 60 -5.24 -13.66 -32.80
CA ASN A 60 -4.81 -15.05 -32.56
C ASN A 60 -3.43 -15.33 -33.15
N ASP A 61 -3.18 -14.86 -34.36
CA ASP A 61 -2.02 -15.28 -35.15
C ASP A 61 -0.91 -14.23 -35.21
N ASP A 62 -1.23 -12.95 -35.02
CA ASP A 62 -0.29 -11.86 -35.27
C ASP A 62 -0.29 -10.86 -34.11
N ALA A 63 0.88 -10.31 -33.79
CA ALA A 63 1.03 -9.21 -32.83
C ALA A 63 2.03 -8.17 -33.35
N TRP A 64 1.58 -6.93 -33.54
CA TRP A 64 2.33 -5.87 -34.20
C TRP A 64 2.40 -4.64 -33.32
N CYS A 65 3.61 -4.12 -33.08
CA CYS A 65 3.85 -2.99 -32.20
C CYS A 65 4.53 -1.84 -32.94
N ALA A 66 4.19 -0.61 -32.55
CA ALA A 66 4.93 0.61 -32.83
C ALA A 66 5.06 1.46 -31.56
N VAL A 67 6.12 2.26 -31.47
CA VAL A 67 6.39 3.16 -30.32
C VAL A 67 6.47 4.61 -30.78
N ASN A 68 6.20 5.55 -29.88
CA ASN A 68 6.36 6.99 -30.07
C ASN A 68 5.65 7.54 -31.31
N LEU A 69 4.40 7.12 -31.52
CA LEU A 69 3.54 7.65 -32.59
C LEU A 69 3.09 9.08 -32.24
N ASP A 70 2.94 9.93 -33.27
CA ASP A 70 2.48 11.31 -33.10
C ASP A 70 0.94 11.45 -33.18
N GLN A 71 0.43 12.66 -32.95
CA GLN A 71 -1.01 12.92 -32.93
C GLN A 71 -1.72 12.54 -34.24
N GLU A 72 -1.13 12.86 -35.40
CA GLU A 72 -1.79 12.58 -36.67
C GLU A 72 -1.64 11.12 -37.10
N ASP A 73 -0.58 10.43 -36.66
CA ASP A 73 -0.46 8.97 -36.75
C ASP A 73 -1.62 8.29 -36.02
N PHE A 74 -1.92 8.70 -34.78
CA PHE A 74 -3.09 8.21 -34.03
C PHE A 74 -4.41 8.56 -34.73
N ALA A 75 -4.55 9.79 -35.25
CA ALA A 75 -5.77 10.19 -35.95
C ALA A 75 -6.03 9.33 -37.19
N LEU A 76 -4.99 9.01 -37.98
CA LEU A 76 -5.10 8.13 -39.13
C LEU A 76 -5.40 6.68 -38.74
N LEU A 77 -4.71 6.19 -37.70
CA LEU A 77 -4.85 4.82 -37.20
C LEU A 77 -6.25 4.54 -36.63
N LEU A 78 -6.87 5.53 -35.98
CA LEU A 78 -8.23 5.44 -35.44
C LEU A 78 -9.31 5.62 -36.51
N ARG A 79 -9.11 6.51 -37.48
CA ARG A 79 -10.06 6.71 -38.60
C ARG A 79 -10.18 5.49 -39.50
N LYS A 80 -9.09 4.73 -39.65
CA LYS A 80 -9.07 3.53 -40.50
C LYS A 80 -9.57 2.32 -39.70
N PRO A 81 -10.57 1.57 -40.21
CA PRO A 81 -11.11 0.44 -39.48
C PRO A 81 -10.01 -0.60 -39.20
N LYS A 82 -9.95 -1.06 -37.95
CA LYS A 82 -9.04 -2.13 -37.53
C LYS A 82 -9.40 -3.43 -38.28
N PRO A 83 -8.43 -4.11 -38.92
CA PRO A 83 -8.64 -5.41 -39.55
C PRO A 83 -9.16 -6.45 -38.55
N ARG A 84 -9.96 -7.40 -39.03
CA ARG A 84 -10.48 -8.49 -38.18
C ARG A 84 -9.41 -9.48 -37.71
N CYS A 85 -8.24 -9.51 -38.36
CA CYS A 85 -7.10 -10.30 -37.86
C CYS A 85 -6.59 -9.77 -36.52
N PHE A 86 -6.84 -8.50 -36.20
CA PHE A 86 -6.58 -7.92 -34.88
C PHE A 86 -7.86 -7.88 -34.05
N GLY A 87 -7.88 -8.66 -32.98
CA GLY A 87 -8.96 -8.59 -31.98
C GLY A 87 -8.82 -7.38 -31.08
N THR A 88 -7.58 -7.10 -30.67
CA THR A 88 -7.29 -6.12 -29.62
C THR A 88 -6.31 -5.06 -30.13
N ARG A 89 -6.56 -3.80 -29.76
CA ARG A 89 -5.59 -2.71 -29.90
C ARG A 89 -5.25 -2.19 -28.53
N TRP A 90 -4.00 -2.26 -28.13
CA TRP A 90 -3.52 -1.71 -26.86
C TRP A 90 -2.78 -0.41 -27.12
N ILE A 91 -3.32 0.70 -26.61
CA ILE A 91 -2.66 2.00 -26.61
C ILE A 91 -2.16 2.27 -25.20
N ASN A 92 -0.88 2.55 -25.04
CA ASN A 92 -0.31 2.93 -23.76
C ASN A 92 0.39 4.29 -23.86
N ILE A 93 0.12 5.17 -22.90
CA ILE A 93 0.64 6.55 -22.86
C ILE A 93 1.30 6.77 -21.50
N TRP A 94 2.57 7.12 -21.49
CA TRP A 94 3.26 7.61 -20.29
C TRP A 94 3.31 9.13 -20.30
N ALA A 95 3.30 9.73 -19.10
CA ALA A 95 3.36 11.18 -18.96
C ALA A 95 2.27 11.90 -19.80
N PRO A 96 0.98 11.62 -19.51
CA PRO A 96 -0.15 12.18 -20.28
C PRO A 96 -0.13 13.70 -20.35
N GLU A 97 0.43 14.38 -19.35
CA GLU A 97 0.59 15.83 -19.33
C GLU A 97 1.43 16.38 -20.50
N GLN A 98 2.31 15.55 -21.07
CA GLN A 98 3.17 15.92 -22.21
C GLN A 98 2.50 15.62 -23.57
N GLN A 99 1.36 14.94 -23.58
CA GLN A 99 0.71 14.39 -24.79
C GLN A 99 -0.78 14.77 -24.86
N LYS A 100 -1.14 15.97 -24.39
CA LYS A 100 -2.54 16.43 -24.26
C LYS A 100 -3.34 16.38 -25.55
N GLU A 101 -2.77 16.86 -26.67
CA GLU A 101 -3.47 16.89 -27.96
C GLU A 101 -3.68 15.48 -28.55
N LEU A 102 -2.74 14.57 -28.32
CA LEU A 102 -2.87 13.16 -28.66
C LEU A 102 -4.01 12.51 -27.85
N ILE A 103 -4.05 12.74 -26.53
CA ILE A 103 -5.11 12.22 -25.66
C ILE A 103 -6.48 12.76 -26.09
N LYS A 104 -6.61 14.06 -26.35
CA LYS A 104 -7.86 14.66 -26.86
C LYS A 104 -8.30 14.02 -28.17
N THR A 105 -7.36 13.73 -29.07
CA THR A 105 -7.65 13.07 -30.36
C THR A 105 -8.24 11.67 -30.15
N ILE A 106 -7.62 10.86 -29.29
CA ILE A 106 -8.09 9.50 -28.99
C ILE A 106 -9.44 9.53 -28.24
N THR A 107 -9.53 10.34 -27.20
CA THR A 107 -10.72 10.40 -26.32
C THR A 107 -11.94 10.98 -27.05
N SER A 108 -11.75 11.95 -27.93
CA SER A 108 -12.82 12.49 -28.78
C SER A 108 -13.36 11.46 -29.77
N HIS A 109 -12.50 10.58 -30.32
CA HIS A 109 -12.94 9.50 -31.21
C HIS A 109 -13.94 8.55 -30.53
N TYR A 110 -13.72 8.25 -29.25
CA TYR A 110 -14.58 7.37 -28.45
C TYR A 110 -15.72 8.11 -27.71
N GLY A 111 -15.86 9.43 -27.91
CA GLY A 111 -16.94 10.21 -27.30
C GLY A 111 -16.79 10.41 -25.79
N VAL A 112 -15.55 10.44 -25.28
CA VAL A 112 -15.26 10.80 -23.88
C VAL A 112 -15.62 12.26 -23.64
N SER A 113 -16.35 12.55 -22.55
CA SER A 113 -16.80 13.91 -22.23
C SER A 113 -15.64 14.90 -22.05
N GLU A 114 -15.83 16.16 -22.42
CA GLU A 114 -14.83 17.23 -22.25
C GLU A 114 -14.35 17.35 -20.79
N ARG A 115 -15.25 17.15 -19.83
CA ARG A 115 -14.91 17.12 -18.40
C ARG A 115 -13.87 16.03 -18.09
N LEU A 116 -14.11 14.80 -18.57
CA LEU A 116 -13.21 13.66 -18.34
C LEU A 116 -11.89 13.84 -19.09
N GLN A 117 -11.92 14.39 -20.31
CA GLN A 117 -10.70 14.77 -21.03
C GLN A 117 -9.86 15.81 -20.25
N GLY A 118 -10.53 16.81 -19.65
CA GLY A 118 -9.88 17.80 -18.79
C GLY A 118 -9.19 17.18 -17.57
N MET A 119 -9.84 16.20 -16.92
CA MET A 119 -9.23 15.46 -15.81
C MET A 119 -8.04 14.60 -16.27
N MET A 120 -8.11 13.97 -17.44
CA MET A 120 -7.01 13.17 -18.01
C MET A 120 -5.78 13.99 -18.39
N CYS A 121 -5.96 15.26 -18.78
CA CYS A 121 -4.89 16.15 -19.24
C CYS A 121 -4.45 17.17 -18.18
N THR A 122 -4.82 16.99 -16.91
CA THR A 122 -4.45 17.92 -15.84
C THR A 122 -2.95 17.84 -15.57
N ASP A 123 -2.30 19.01 -15.40
CA ASP A 123 -0.88 19.08 -15.07
C ASP A 123 -0.62 18.52 -13.67
N PRO A 124 0.41 17.68 -13.49
CA PRO A 124 0.74 17.09 -12.20
C PRO A 124 1.19 18.13 -11.19
N VAL A 125 1.06 17.82 -9.91
CA VAL A 125 1.51 18.72 -8.83
C VAL A 125 3.04 18.80 -8.83
N GLU A 126 3.59 20.00 -9.01
CA GLU A 126 5.04 20.22 -8.93
C GLU A 126 5.51 20.01 -7.48
N ARG A 127 6.51 19.14 -7.28
CA ARG A 127 7.12 18.95 -5.96
C ARG A 127 8.16 20.05 -5.72
N PRO A 128 8.06 20.84 -4.63
CA PRO A 128 9.04 21.86 -4.34
C PRO A 128 10.44 21.26 -4.15
N LEU A 129 11.46 22.01 -4.58
CA LEU A 129 12.87 21.67 -4.38
C LEU A 129 13.10 21.29 -2.91
N LYS A 130 13.74 20.14 -2.69
CA LYS A 130 14.29 19.79 -1.37
C LYS A 130 15.25 20.92 -0.99
N ALA A 131 14.81 21.85 -0.14
CA ALA A 131 15.61 22.97 0.29
C ALA A 131 16.94 22.42 0.81
N THR A 132 18.04 22.81 0.16
CA THR A 132 19.38 22.49 0.63
C THR A 132 19.47 23.10 2.01
N VAL A 133 19.49 22.26 3.05
CA VAL A 133 19.66 22.71 4.44
C VAL A 133 20.91 23.59 4.45
N PRO A 134 20.81 24.89 4.79
CA PRO A 134 21.99 25.72 4.94
C PRO A 134 22.85 25.07 6.03
N THR A 135 24.11 24.81 5.71
CA THR A 135 25.10 24.27 6.64
C THR A 135 25.07 25.14 7.91
N GLU A 136 24.64 24.59 9.04
CA GLU A 136 24.69 25.29 10.32
C GLU A 136 26.14 25.70 10.59
N PRO A 137 26.43 26.99 10.89
CA PRO A 137 27.75 27.37 11.37
C PRO A 137 27.97 26.78 12.78
N PRO A 138 29.22 26.48 13.16
CA PRO A 138 29.52 25.73 14.37
C PRO A 138 29.05 26.50 15.61
N ARG A 139 28.15 25.88 16.38
CA ARG A 139 27.66 26.39 17.67
C ARG A 139 28.78 26.45 18.70
N ASN A 140 29.23 27.66 19.03
CA ASN A 140 29.98 27.93 20.25
C ASN A 140 29.01 28.04 21.43
N ASN A 141 29.27 27.27 22.48
CA ASN A 141 28.57 27.28 23.76
C ASN A 141 28.73 28.63 24.46
N PHE A 142 27.63 29.25 24.90
CA PHE A 142 27.49 29.92 26.22
C PHE A 142 26.00 30.19 26.52
N ARG A 143 25.54 29.68 27.66
CA ARG A 143 24.23 29.91 28.35
C ARG A 143 24.33 31.20 29.24
N PRO A 144 23.30 31.68 30.00
CA PRO A 144 21.89 31.25 30.19
C PRO A 144 20.80 32.39 30.35
N ARG A 145 19.53 31.95 30.46
CA ARG A 145 18.51 32.32 31.49
C ARG A 145 17.24 33.13 31.09
N ASN A 146 16.10 32.46 31.33
CA ASN A 146 14.74 32.90 31.71
C ASN A 146 13.91 33.84 30.80
N SER A 147 12.75 33.34 30.35
CA SER A 147 11.44 33.67 30.98
C SER A 147 10.29 32.89 30.34
N ASP A 148 9.43 32.36 31.20
CA ASP A 148 8.18 31.65 30.93
C ASP A 148 7.21 32.37 30.00
N ARG A 149 6.64 31.63 29.03
CA ARG A 149 5.22 31.78 28.65
C ARG A 149 4.63 30.42 28.28
N LEU A 150 3.72 29.96 29.14
CA LEU A 150 2.79 28.87 28.86
C LEU A 150 2.01 29.13 27.55
N ARG A 151 2.00 28.16 26.64
CA ARG A 151 0.88 27.95 25.71
C ARG A 151 0.36 26.53 25.86
N ARG A 152 -0.86 26.44 26.40
CA ARG A 152 -1.70 25.25 26.46
C ARG A 152 -1.80 24.62 25.06
N SER A 153 -1.48 23.33 24.97
CA SER A 153 -1.80 22.46 23.84
C SER A 153 -3.31 22.21 23.78
N ARG A 154 -3.97 22.70 22.72
CA ARG A 154 -5.29 22.22 22.29
C ARG A 154 -5.10 21.03 21.33
N PRO A 155 -6.07 20.11 21.20
CA PRO A 155 -5.97 18.97 20.31
C PRO A 155 -6.09 19.44 18.86
N ASP A 156 -5.10 19.10 18.02
CA ASP A 156 -5.08 19.43 16.59
C ASP A 156 -5.96 18.41 15.84
N ASP A 157 -7.01 18.93 15.19
CA ASP A 157 -7.85 18.23 14.22
C ASP A 157 -7.09 17.93 12.92
N VAL A 158 -7.45 16.80 12.30
CA VAL A 158 -6.72 16.08 11.24
C VAL A 158 -6.81 16.72 9.85
N GLU A 159 -7.37 17.92 9.69
CA GLU A 159 -7.52 18.59 8.38
C GLU A 159 -6.47 19.67 8.05
N GLY A 160 -5.49 19.93 8.94
CA GLY A 160 -4.66 21.15 8.84
C GLY A 160 -3.24 21.03 8.32
N ASN A 161 -2.71 19.83 8.02
CA ASN A 161 -1.24 19.67 7.91
C ASN A 161 -0.60 20.31 6.66
N ALA A 162 -1.37 20.67 5.62
CA ALA A 162 -0.85 21.36 4.43
C ALA A 162 -0.87 22.89 4.54
N LEU A 163 -1.54 23.47 5.54
CA LEU A 163 -1.66 24.92 5.72
C LEU A 163 -0.55 25.52 6.59
N ARG A 164 0.34 24.69 7.15
CA ARG A 164 1.43 25.17 8.02
C ARG A 164 2.64 25.72 7.28
N ASP A 165 2.78 25.44 5.98
CA ASP A 165 3.90 25.92 5.15
C ASP A 165 3.55 27.17 4.31
N LEU A 166 2.30 27.67 4.38
CA LEU A 166 1.88 28.90 3.71
C LEU A 166 1.95 30.06 4.70
N ALA A 167 2.96 30.92 4.57
CA ALA A 167 3.15 32.08 5.44
C ALA A 167 2.16 33.22 5.14
N ASP A 168 1.45 33.17 4.00
CA ASP A 168 0.57 34.23 3.51
C ASP A 168 -0.93 33.93 3.76
N PRO A 169 -1.66 34.79 4.50
CA PRO A 169 -3.11 34.68 4.71
C PRO A 169 -3.96 34.61 3.44
N GLU A 170 -3.50 35.15 2.30
CA GLU A 170 -4.23 35.10 1.03
C GLU A 170 -4.11 33.73 0.33
N GLU A 171 -2.96 33.04 0.45
CA GLU A 171 -2.76 31.67 -0.08
C GLU A 171 -3.62 30.66 0.68
N ILE A 172 -3.77 30.83 1.99
CA ILE A 172 -4.67 30.03 2.83
C ILE A 172 -6.13 30.19 2.39
N ARG A 173 -6.53 31.42 2.02
CA ARG A 173 -7.87 31.74 1.52
C ARG A 173 -8.12 31.17 0.12
N ALA A 174 -7.11 31.19 -0.74
CA ALA A 174 -7.14 30.59 -2.07
C ALA A 174 -7.19 29.05 -2.01
N ALA A 175 -6.40 28.43 -1.13
CA ALA A 175 -6.40 26.99 -0.87
C ALA A 175 -7.72 26.50 -0.23
N ALA A 176 -8.35 27.32 0.61
CA ALA A 176 -9.68 27.07 1.15
C ALA A 176 -10.82 27.31 0.13
N SER A 177 -10.52 27.89 -1.03
CA SER A 177 -11.50 28.09 -2.10
C SER A 177 -11.42 26.94 -3.11
N PHE A 178 -12.54 26.26 -3.37
CA PHE A 178 -12.64 25.23 -4.42
C PHE A 178 -12.35 25.77 -5.85
N ARG A 179 -12.13 27.09 -6.02
CA ARG A 179 -11.87 27.74 -7.31
C ARG A 179 -10.42 27.58 -7.81
N GLY A 180 -9.50 27.04 -7.01
CA GLY A 180 -8.09 26.83 -7.38
C GLY A 180 -7.59 25.38 -7.30
N LEU A 181 -8.43 24.42 -6.89
CA LEU A 181 -8.04 23.01 -6.78
C LEU A 181 -8.11 22.33 -8.15
N THR A 182 -6.96 21.90 -8.68
CA THR A 182 -6.90 21.08 -9.89
C THR A 182 -7.21 19.62 -9.56
N PHE A 183 -7.57 18.83 -10.57
CA PHE A 183 -7.75 17.39 -10.40
C PHE A 183 -6.47 16.70 -9.88
N ALA A 184 -5.29 17.16 -10.34
CA ALA A 184 -4.01 16.67 -9.85
C ALA A 184 -3.81 16.89 -8.35
N ASN A 185 -4.26 18.03 -7.81
CA ASN A 185 -4.21 18.28 -6.35
C ASN A 185 -5.07 17.27 -5.58
N VAL A 186 -6.25 16.94 -6.12
CA VAL A 186 -7.16 15.99 -5.48
C VAL A 186 -6.56 14.58 -5.43
N ILE A 187 -6.04 14.08 -6.56
CA ILE A 187 -5.47 12.73 -6.64
C ILE A 187 -4.15 12.58 -5.89
N ASP A 188 -3.37 13.65 -5.74
CA ASP A 188 -2.14 13.66 -4.95
C ASP A 188 -2.43 13.64 -3.43
N GLN A 189 -3.44 14.37 -2.99
CA GLN A 189 -3.86 14.42 -1.58
C GLN A 189 -4.66 13.19 -1.14
N ILE A 190 -5.55 12.69 -2.01
CA ILE A 190 -6.48 11.61 -1.71
C ILE A 190 -5.99 10.32 -2.39
N TRP A 191 -5.11 9.59 -1.72
CA TRP A 191 -4.50 8.37 -2.27
C TRP A 191 -5.51 7.27 -2.61
N HIS A 192 -6.67 7.25 -1.95
CA HIS A 192 -7.74 6.29 -2.18
C HIS A 192 -8.82 6.81 -3.15
N PHE A 193 -8.57 7.96 -3.79
CA PHE A 193 -9.46 8.47 -4.83
C PHE A 193 -9.51 7.47 -5.99
N CYS A 194 -10.70 7.20 -6.48
CA CYS A 194 -10.92 6.41 -7.67
C CYS A 194 -12.16 6.91 -8.43
N SER A 195 -12.19 6.67 -9.74
CA SER A 195 -13.35 6.94 -10.58
C SER A 195 -13.68 5.75 -11.46
N VAL A 196 -14.97 5.58 -11.74
CA VAL A 196 -15.47 4.61 -12.73
C VAL A 196 -16.55 5.33 -13.52
N ASP A 197 -16.27 5.53 -14.79
CA ASP A 197 -17.07 6.34 -15.69
C ASP A 197 -17.48 5.48 -16.89
N TYR A 198 -18.77 5.50 -17.22
CA TYR A 198 -19.31 4.76 -18.36
C TYR A 198 -19.71 5.75 -19.45
N GLY A 199 -19.28 5.48 -20.68
CA GLY A 199 -19.74 6.18 -21.87
C GLY A 199 -20.42 5.22 -22.85
N PRO A 200 -21.04 5.74 -23.92
CA PRO A 200 -21.75 4.91 -24.90
C PRO A 200 -20.83 3.91 -25.62
N LYS A 201 -19.53 4.24 -25.73
CA LYS A 201 -18.53 3.41 -26.42
C LYS A 201 -17.37 2.98 -25.52
N TYR A 202 -17.42 3.29 -24.23
CA TYR A 202 -16.29 3.03 -23.34
C TYR A 202 -16.68 2.75 -21.89
N THR A 203 -15.82 2.02 -21.20
CA THR A 203 -15.74 1.92 -19.74
C THR A 203 -14.40 2.47 -19.31
N CYS A 204 -14.37 3.51 -18.46
CA CYS A 204 -13.16 4.18 -18.00
C CYS A 204 -13.01 4.02 -16.49
N VAL A 205 -11.80 3.75 -16.03
CA VAL A 205 -11.43 3.61 -14.63
C VAL A 205 -10.24 4.51 -14.36
N GLY A 206 -10.32 5.30 -13.29
CA GLY A 206 -9.22 6.09 -12.75
C GLY A 206 -8.85 5.59 -11.36
N TYR A 207 -7.57 5.33 -11.12
CA TYR A 207 -7.11 4.84 -9.82
C TYR A 207 -5.65 5.19 -9.53
N ASN A 208 -5.31 5.27 -8.24
CA ASN A 208 -3.93 5.39 -7.79
C ASN A 208 -3.30 4.01 -7.64
N SER A 209 -2.06 3.86 -8.09
CA SER A 209 -1.21 2.68 -7.87
C SER A 209 -0.05 3.06 -6.95
N LEU A 210 0.40 2.11 -6.10
CA LEU A 210 1.52 2.31 -5.17
C LEU A 210 2.64 1.33 -5.48
N PHE A 211 3.81 1.84 -5.90
CA PHE A 211 4.97 1.04 -6.27
C PHE A 211 6.08 1.13 -5.21
N VAL A 212 6.43 0.01 -4.57
CA VAL A 212 7.54 -0.01 -3.61
C VAL A 212 8.86 -0.25 -4.36
N VAL A 213 9.82 0.67 -4.22
CA VAL A 213 11.12 0.61 -4.90
C VAL A 213 12.20 0.16 -3.89
N PRO A 214 12.78 -1.05 -4.01
CA PRO A 214 13.61 -1.66 -2.95
C PRO A 214 14.90 -0.91 -2.57
N GLN A 215 15.35 0.05 -3.39
CA GLN A 215 16.63 0.75 -3.22
C GLN A 215 16.51 2.22 -2.81
N PHE A 216 15.31 2.79 -2.93
CA PHE A 216 15.08 4.21 -2.68
C PHE A 216 13.94 4.37 -1.68
N GLU A 217 14.25 4.87 -0.48
CA GLU A 217 13.20 5.32 0.43
C GLU A 217 12.62 6.63 -0.11
N MET A 218 11.49 6.49 -0.81
CA MET A 218 10.70 7.63 -1.26
C MET A 218 10.05 8.28 -0.04
N ASP A 219 10.47 9.49 0.29
CA ASP A 219 9.88 10.29 1.36
C ASP A 219 8.57 10.92 0.84
N ASN A 220 7.45 10.26 1.13
CA ASN A 220 6.11 10.82 0.92
C ASN A 220 5.64 11.62 2.15
N GLY A 221 6.53 11.92 3.09
CA GLY A 221 6.18 12.41 4.42
C GLY A 221 6.00 11.26 5.42
N ARG A 222 6.07 11.61 6.70
CA ARG A 222 6.16 10.63 7.81
C ARG A 222 4.92 9.75 7.95
N GLU A 223 3.76 10.16 7.43
CA GLU A 223 2.48 9.51 7.70
C GLU A 223 1.94 8.69 6.53
N LEU A 224 2.56 8.81 5.34
CA LEU A 224 2.13 8.12 4.13
C LEU A 224 2.91 6.82 3.93
N PRO A 225 2.29 5.81 3.27
CA PRO A 225 2.97 4.57 2.92
C PRO A 225 4.27 4.80 2.15
N ALA A 226 5.24 3.92 2.36
CA ALA A 226 6.45 3.90 1.55
C ALA A 226 6.11 3.46 0.11
N GLY A 227 6.73 4.12 -0.88
CA GLY A 227 6.58 3.78 -2.30
C GLY A 227 6.33 5.00 -3.17
N LYS A 228 6.12 4.79 -4.46
CA LYS A 228 5.75 5.83 -5.41
C LYS A 228 4.27 5.68 -5.76
N ARG A 229 3.46 6.65 -5.36
CA ARG A 229 2.06 6.78 -5.75
C ARG A 229 1.98 7.40 -7.14
N LEU A 230 1.27 6.75 -8.07
CA LEU A 230 1.03 7.23 -9.43
C LEU A 230 -0.43 7.07 -9.79
N TRP A 231 -0.99 8.07 -10.46
CA TRP A 231 -2.34 8.00 -11.02
C TRP A 231 -2.34 7.29 -12.39
N SER A 232 -3.35 6.45 -12.59
CA SER A 232 -3.54 5.66 -13.82
C SER A 232 -4.97 5.79 -14.33
N TRP A 233 -5.10 5.96 -15.65
CA TRP A 233 -6.36 5.81 -16.37
C TRP A 233 -6.35 4.52 -17.17
N LEU A 234 -7.48 3.82 -17.20
CA LEU A 234 -7.68 2.61 -17.97
C LEU A 234 -9.06 2.65 -18.64
N ILE A 235 -9.07 2.57 -19.96
CA ILE A 235 -10.29 2.67 -20.78
C ILE A 235 -10.41 1.42 -21.64
N LEU A 236 -11.57 0.78 -21.60
CA LEU A 236 -11.97 -0.26 -22.55
C LEU A 236 -13.00 0.33 -23.52
N CYS A 237 -12.76 0.20 -24.82
CA CYS A 237 -13.62 0.67 -25.89
C CYS A 237 -14.43 -0.47 -26.53
N ASP A 238 -15.54 -0.12 -27.16
CA ASP A 238 -16.47 -1.04 -27.83
C ASP A 238 -15.88 -1.80 -29.03
N ASP A 239 -14.87 -1.21 -29.69
CA ASP A 239 -14.14 -1.80 -30.82
C ASP A 239 -12.98 -2.74 -30.41
N GLY A 240 -12.86 -3.06 -29.12
CA GLY A 240 -11.77 -3.89 -28.58
C GLY A 240 -10.45 -3.13 -28.41
N THR A 241 -10.47 -1.80 -28.38
CA THR A 241 -9.31 -0.98 -28.01
C THR A 241 -9.23 -0.82 -26.49
N VAL A 242 -8.03 -0.96 -25.93
CA VAL A 242 -7.73 -0.72 -24.52
C VAL A 242 -6.70 0.40 -24.43
N ILE A 243 -7.03 1.46 -23.71
CA ILE A 243 -6.17 2.63 -23.54
C ILE A 243 -5.73 2.68 -22.08
N CYS A 244 -4.42 2.68 -21.83
CA CYS A 244 -3.86 2.93 -20.51
C CYS A 244 -3.03 4.21 -20.53
N MET A 245 -3.22 5.06 -19.53
CA MET A 245 -2.42 6.26 -19.33
C MET A 245 -1.87 6.26 -17.92
N GLN A 246 -0.58 6.56 -17.77
CA GLN A 246 0.07 6.54 -16.47
C GLN A 246 0.83 7.84 -16.21
N GLU A 247 0.58 8.42 -15.05
CA GLU A 247 1.24 9.64 -14.58
C GLU A 247 2.77 9.51 -14.61
N ASN A 248 3.43 10.62 -14.93
CA ASN A 248 4.88 10.74 -14.86
C ASN A 248 5.36 10.60 -13.40
N PRO A 249 6.29 9.68 -13.09
CA PRO A 249 6.82 9.55 -11.75
C PRO A 249 7.61 10.76 -11.28
N PHE A 250 8.12 11.61 -12.17
CA PHE A 250 8.90 12.79 -11.77
C PHE A 250 8.37 14.04 -12.48
N PRO A 251 7.26 14.62 -12.00
CA PRO A 251 6.75 15.87 -12.53
C PRO A 251 7.64 17.05 -12.08
N GLY A 252 7.90 17.99 -13.01
CA GLY A 252 8.64 19.23 -12.75
C GLY A 252 10.03 19.33 -13.37
N LEU A 253 10.71 20.45 -13.13
CA LEU A 253 12.00 20.82 -13.74
C LEU A 253 13.22 20.10 -13.13
N SER A 254 13.09 19.63 -11.89
CA SER A 254 14.16 18.91 -11.17
C SER A 254 14.01 17.41 -11.37
N GLY A 255 14.61 16.90 -12.44
CA GLY A 255 14.63 15.47 -12.72
C GLY A 255 15.44 14.68 -11.68
N PRO A 256 15.07 13.42 -11.38
CA PRO A 256 15.87 12.53 -10.56
C PRO A 256 17.23 12.24 -11.22
N SER A 257 18.15 11.65 -10.47
CA SER A 257 19.36 11.09 -11.08
C SER A 257 18.99 9.99 -12.08
N GLU A 258 19.80 9.80 -13.12
CA GLU A 258 19.53 8.78 -14.15
C GLU A 258 19.39 7.37 -13.56
N LYS A 259 20.21 7.04 -12.54
CA LYS A 259 20.11 5.76 -11.83
C LYS A 259 18.79 5.59 -11.09
N GLU A 260 18.33 6.64 -10.41
CA GLU A 260 17.04 6.64 -9.72
C GLU A 260 15.89 6.51 -10.72
N LEU A 261 15.93 7.26 -11.82
CA LEU A 261 14.93 7.18 -12.88
C LEU A 261 14.82 5.75 -13.43
N GLN A 262 15.95 5.13 -13.78
CA GLN A 262 15.99 3.78 -14.31
C GLN A 262 15.45 2.75 -13.30
N SER A 263 15.83 2.86 -12.03
CA SER A 263 15.31 1.98 -10.97
C SER A 263 13.80 2.13 -10.78
N VAL A 264 13.28 3.36 -10.74
CA VAL A 264 11.84 3.61 -10.60
C VAL A 264 11.08 3.10 -11.82
N LEU A 265 11.54 3.41 -13.04
CA LEU A 265 10.89 2.94 -14.27
C LEU A 265 10.91 1.41 -14.38
N SER A 266 11.98 0.75 -13.92
CA SER A 266 12.07 -0.71 -13.92
C SER A 266 10.99 -1.39 -13.06
N VAL A 267 10.55 -0.74 -11.97
CA VAL A 267 9.49 -1.24 -11.09
C VAL A 267 8.12 -0.84 -11.63
N VAL A 268 7.95 0.44 -11.96
CA VAL A 268 6.67 1.02 -12.39
C VAL A 268 6.18 0.40 -13.71
N ARG A 269 7.09 0.19 -14.69
CA ARG A 269 6.74 -0.40 -15.99
C ARG A 269 6.82 -1.92 -16.02
N ARG A 270 7.13 -2.58 -14.90
CA ARG A 270 7.31 -4.04 -14.81
C ARG A 270 6.06 -4.80 -15.26
N ASN A 271 4.88 -4.44 -14.74
CA ASN A 271 3.65 -5.14 -15.11
C ASN A 271 3.36 -5.01 -16.61
N MET A 272 3.56 -3.81 -17.18
CA MET A 272 3.39 -3.59 -18.62
C MET A 272 4.33 -4.46 -19.45
N GLN A 273 5.58 -4.65 -19.02
CA GLN A 273 6.53 -5.53 -19.71
C GLN A 273 6.12 -7.01 -19.64
N LEU A 274 5.61 -7.46 -18.49
CA LEU A 274 5.12 -8.83 -18.32
C LEU A 274 3.90 -9.10 -19.21
N ILE A 275 2.95 -8.16 -19.25
CA ILE A 275 1.78 -8.25 -20.13
C ILE A 275 2.22 -8.23 -21.60
N PHE A 276 3.11 -7.30 -21.98
CA PHE A 276 3.62 -7.17 -23.34
C PHE A 276 4.33 -8.45 -23.80
N ALA A 277 5.21 -9.01 -22.95
CA ALA A 277 5.86 -10.27 -23.24
C ALA A 277 4.83 -11.40 -23.39
N GLY A 278 3.82 -11.45 -22.51
CA GLY A 278 2.72 -12.42 -22.56
C GLY A 278 1.80 -12.33 -23.77
N VAL A 279 1.88 -11.25 -24.57
CA VAL A 279 1.22 -11.16 -25.88
C VAL A 279 2.02 -11.93 -26.93
N SER A 280 3.35 -11.93 -26.89
CA SER A 280 4.19 -12.57 -27.91
C SER A 280 4.16 -14.10 -27.83
N LYS A 281 4.21 -14.78 -28.99
CA LYS A 281 4.40 -16.24 -29.09
C LYS A 281 5.75 -16.71 -28.56
N GLN A 282 6.72 -15.81 -28.41
CA GLN A 282 8.07 -16.15 -27.96
C GLN A 282 8.16 -16.30 -26.42
N HIS A 283 7.13 -15.91 -25.67
CA HIS A 283 7.16 -15.92 -24.21
C HIS A 283 6.57 -17.21 -23.63
N PHE A 284 7.46 -18.12 -23.23
CA PHE A 284 7.10 -19.37 -22.56
C PHE A 284 7.51 -19.35 -21.08
N ALA A 285 6.63 -19.85 -20.22
CA ALA A 285 6.96 -20.10 -18.82
C ALA A 285 7.99 -21.23 -18.78
N SER A 286 9.24 -20.90 -18.49
CA SER A 286 10.33 -21.88 -18.45
C SER A 286 10.46 -22.59 -17.10
N SER A 287 9.90 -21.98 -16.05
CA SER A 287 9.95 -22.44 -14.65
C SER A 287 8.56 -22.43 -14.00
N GLU A 288 8.37 -23.24 -12.95
CA GLU A 288 7.19 -23.20 -12.08
C GLU A 288 6.97 -21.81 -11.45
N SER A 289 8.07 -21.09 -11.14
CA SER A 289 8.02 -19.69 -10.68
C SER A 289 7.45 -18.74 -11.75
N ASP A 290 7.71 -19.03 -13.03
CA ASP A 290 7.25 -18.21 -14.14
C ASP A 290 5.76 -18.45 -14.39
N SER A 291 5.26 -19.66 -14.12
CA SER A 291 3.84 -20.00 -14.27
C SER A 291 2.92 -19.12 -13.42
N LEU A 292 3.35 -18.71 -12.22
CA LEU A 292 2.61 -17.79 -11.35
C LEU A 292 2.53 -16.35 -11.91
N VAL A 293 3.46 -15.97 -12.78
CA VAL A 293 3.61 -14.61 -13.31
C VAL A 293 3.26 -14.56 -14.81
N THR A 294 3.05 -15.70 -15.45
CA THR A 294 2.80 -15.77 -16.88
C THR A 294 1.40 -15.27 -17.21
N ILE A 295 1.36 -14.16 -17.94
CA ILE A 295 0.13 -13.53 -18.42
C ILE A 295 -0.15 -14.06 -19.82
N ARG A 296 -1.38 -14.53 -20.07
CA ARG A 296 -1.85 -14.91 -21.40
C ARG A 296 -3.15 -14.19 -21.74
N VAL A 297 -3.12 -13.41 -22.82
CA VAL A 297 -4.25 -12.61 -23.31
C VAL A 297 -4.74 -13.05 -24.70
N ARG A 298 -4.07 -14.00 -25.34
CA ARG A 298 -4.47 -14.61 -26.61
C ARG A 298 -4.13 -16.12 -26.64
N PRO A 299 -4.75 -16.92 -27.52
CA PRO A 299 -4.51 -18.36 -27.55
C PRO A 299 -3.12 -18.71 -28.08
N PHE A 300 -2.51 -19.77 -27.51
CA PHE A 300 -1.30 -20.40 -28.03
C PHE A 300 -1.56 -21.91 -28.15
N PHE A 301 -1.39 -22.46 -29.34
CA PHE A 301 -1.75 -23.86 -29.66
C PHE A 301 -0.72 -24.91 -29.19
N GLU A 302 0.26 -24.53 -28.37
CA GLU A 302 1.36 -25.43 -27.95
C GLU A 302 1.11 -26.19 -26.62
N GLY A 303 -0.10 -26.12 -26.05
CA GLY A 303 -0.48 -26.92 -24.88
C GLY A 303 -1.67 -27.82 -25.21
N GLY A 304 -1.64 -29.08 -24.75
CA GLY A 304 -2.65 -30.11 -25.01
C GLY A 304 -4.11 -29.75 -24.65
N PRO A 305 -5.05 -30.70 -24.82
CA PRO A 305 -6.50 -30.46 -25.00
C PRO A 305 -7.26 -29.78 -23.86
N ASP A 306 -6.62 -29.48 -22.73
CA ASP A 306 -7.26 -28.99 -21.49
C ASP A 306 -7.08 -27.48 -21.21
N GLN A 307 -6.42 -26.71 -22.09
CA GLN A 307 -6.41 -25.24 -21.92
C GLN A 307 -7.72 -24.64 -22.44
N VAL A 308 -8.47 -23.98 -21.55
CA VAL A 308 -9.62 -23.12 -21.89
C VAL A 308 -9.17 -22.18 -23.01
N SER A 309 -9.66 -22.40 -24.22
CA SER A 309 -9.22 -21.66 -25.40
C SER A 309 -9.66 -20.20 -25.25
N ILE A 310 -8.69 -19.31 -25.03
CA ILE A 310 -8.91 -17.87 -25.07
C ILE A 310 -9.37 -17.55 -26.49
N LYS A 311 -10.55 -16.97 -26.63
CA LYS A 311 -11.02 -16.50 -27.94
C LYS A 311 -10.42 -15.14 -28.22
N GLN A 312 -10.29 -14.80 -29.50
CA GLN A 312 -9.81 -13.49 -29.92
C GLN A 312 -10.62 -12.34 -29.27
N ASP A 313 -11.94 -12.51 -29.18
CA ASP A 313 -12.86 -11.53 -28.60
C ASP A 313 -12.69 -11.37 -27.08
N ASP A 314 -12.04 -12.32 -26.40
CA ASP A 314 -11.75 -12.22 -24.98
C ASP A 314 -10.55 -11.27 -24.72
N GLY A 315 -9.67 -11.09 -25.71
CA GLY A 315 -8.40 -10.37 -25.61
C GLY A 315 -8.51 -8.98 -24.96
N PRO A 316 -9.39 -8.08 -25.41
CA PRO A 316 -9.49 -6.73 -24.85
C PRO A 316 -9.92 -6.74 -23.38
N SER A 317 -10.88 -7.61 -23.03
CA SER A 317 -11.37 -7.72 -21.65
C SER A 317 -10.34 -8.35 -20.71
N LEU A 318 -9.59 -9.34 -21.19
CA LEU A 318 -8.49 -9.95 -20.43
C LEU A 318 -7.33 -8.98 -20.25
N LEU A 319 -6.97 -8.21 -21.29
CA LEU A 319 -5.95 -7.18 -21.22
C LEU A 319 -6.35 -6.09 -20.22
N PHE A 320 -7.59 -5.60 -20.28
CA PHE A 320 -8.13 -4.64 -19.32
C PHE A 320 -8.02 -5.17 -17.88
N TYR A 321 -8.32 -6.45 -17.65
CA TYR A 321 -8.12 -7.09 -16.36
C TYR A 321 -6.65 -7.11 -15.91
N TYR A 322 -5.72 -7.57 -16.75
CA TYR A 322 -4.31 -7.71 -16.35
C TYR A 322 -3.59 -6.37 -16.17
N ILE A 323 -3.98 -5.34 -16.92
CA ILE A 323 -3.46 -3.98 -16.70
C ILE A 323 -3.91 -3.46 -15.34
N PHE A 324 -5.16 -3.73 -14.95
CA PHE A 324 -5.68 -3.36 -13.63
C PHE A 324 -5.08 -4.20 -12.49
N ASP A 325 -4.87 -5.50 -12.70
CA ASP A 325 -4.28 -6.40 -11.69
C ASP A 325 -2.75 -6.28 -11.66
N ASP A 326 -2.21 -5.43 -10.77
CA ASP A 326 -0.81 -5.50 -10.37
C ASP A 326 -0.60 -6.64 -9.36
N TRP A 327 -0.58 -7.88 -9.89
CA TRP A 327 -0.39 -9.10 -9.11
C TRP A 327 0.88 -9.03 -8.27
N VAL A 328 1.99 -8.52 -8.82
CA VAL A 328 3.28 -8.53 -8.13
C VAL A 328 3.24 -7.65 -6.90
N SER A 329 2.66 -6.45 -7.00
CA SER A 329 2.51 -5.56 -5.84
C SER A 329 1.51 -6.09 -4.82
N SER A 330 0.39 -6.67 -5.28
CA SER A 330 -0.61 -7.28 -4.39
C SER A 330 -0.07 -8.51 -3.67
N TYR A 331 0.72 -9.34 -4.34
CA TYR A 331 1.32 -10.54 -3.77
C TYR A 331 2.47 -10.22 -2.82
N ALA A 332 3.28 -9.19 -3.11
CA ALA A 332 4.35 -8.73 -2.20
C ALA A 332 3.81 -8.32 -0.83
N LEU A 333 2.58 -7.77 -0.77
CA LEU A 333 1.92 -7.49 0.50
C LEU A 333 1.48 -8.75 1.25
N VAL A 334 1.09 -9.81 0.55
CA VAL A 334 0.48 -11.02 1.14
C VAL A 334 1.53 -12.06 1.51
N ALA A 335 2.54 -12.25 0.66
CA ALA A 335 3.61 -13.20 0.92
C ALA A 335 4.55 -12.60 1.96
N GLN A 336 4.61 -13.24 3.14
CA GLN A 336 5.41 -12.87 4.32
C GLN A 336 6.88 -12.47 4.06
N ARG A 337 7.42 -12.73 2.87
CA ARG A 337 8.78 -12.35 2.45
C ARG A 337 8.99 -10.84 2.30
N GLU A 338 7.95 -10.03 2.12
CA GLU A 338 8.09 -8.56 1.94
C GLU A 338 7.09 -7.73 2.76
N HIS A 339 6.50 -8.29 3.83
CA HIS A 339 5.58 -7.56 4.70
C HIS A 339 6.33 -6.51 5.56
N LYS A 340 6.77 -5.40 4.95
CA LYS A 340 7.55 -4.32 5.59
C LYS A 340 6.92 -3.88 6.91
N TYR A 341 5.59 -3.75 6.93
CA TYR A 341 4.85 -3.34 8.12
C TYR A 341 4.84 -4.39 9.24
N GLY A 342 4.86 -5.67 8.89
CA GLY A 342 4.77 -6.79 9.83
C GLY A 342 6.13 -7.05 10.48
N VAL A 343 7.19 -6.96 9.67
CA VAL A 343 8.57 -6.94 10.17
C VAL A 343 8.79 -5.72 11.09
N SER A 344 8.28 -4.55 10.70
CA SER A 344 8.39 -3.33 11.52
C SER A 344 7.61 -3.43 12.84
N LEU A 345 6.41 -4.01 12.83
CA LEU A 345 5.61 -4.28 14.03
C LEU A 345 6.30 -5.30 14.95
N ASN A 346 6.83 -6.39 14.41
CA ASN A 346 7.59 -7.38 15.18
C ASN A 346 8.84 -6.77 15.82
N ARG A 347 9.54 -5.88 15.10
CA ARG A 347 10.69 -5.14 15.65
C ARG A 347 10.26 -4.21 16.79
N LEU A 348 9.20 -3.41 16.58
CA LEU A 348 8.65 -2.54 17.63
C LEU A 348 8.22 -3.34 18.87
N ARG A 349 7.63 -4.53 18.67
CA ARG A 349 7.29 -5.44 19.78
C ARG A 349 8.53 -5.84 20.58
N GLN A 350 9.62 -6.23 19.92
CA GLN A 350 10.88 -6.58 20.59
C GLN A 350 11.50 -5.39 21.32
N ASP A 351 11.44 -4.21 20.71
CA ASP A 351 11.94 -2.96 21.32
C ASP A 351 11.13 -2.58 22.57
N MET A 352 9.80 -2.74 22.53
CA MET A 352 8.93 -2.49 23.70
C MET A 352 9.17 -3.48 24.84
N LEU A 353 9.40 -4.76 24.53
CA LEU A 353 9.71 -5.78 25.54
C LEU A 353 11.06 -5.56 26.21
N SER A 354 12.06 -5.10 25.45
CA SER A 354 13.41 -4.84 25.98
C SER A 354 13.50 -3.49 26.71
N LYS A 355 12.90 -2.44 26.16
CA LYS A 355 12.92 -1.09 26.73
C LYS A 355 11.59 -0.37 26.45
N PRO A 356 10.60 -0.48 27.35
CA PRO A 356 9.34 0.24 27.19
C PRO A 356 9.58 1.76 27.36
N VAL A 357 9.28 2.52 26.29
CA VAL A 357 9.40 3.99 26.22
C VAL A 357 8.17 4.53 25.48
N VAL A 358 7.73 5.74 25.85
CA VAL A 358 6.59 6.42 25.22
C VAL A 358 6.84 6.76 23.75
N ASP A 359 8.08 7.08 23.37
CA ASP A 359 8.45 7.40 21.98
C ASP A 359 8.14 6.27 20.99
N LEU A 360 8.21 5.01 21.44
CA LEU A 360 7.83 3.84 20.62
C LEU A 360 6.34 3.86 20.25
N ILE A 361 5.49 4.53 21.03
CA ILE A 361 4.07 4.73 20.71
C ILE A 361 3.92 5.69 19.52
N HIS A 362 4.81 6.67 19.38
CA HIS A 362 4.79 7.57 18.23
C HIS A 362 5.12 6.83 16.93
N ASP A 363 6.13 5.96 16.94
CA ASP A 363 6.45 5.09 15.80
C ASP A 363 5.31 4.12 15.47
N LEU A 364 4.64 3.59 16.51
CA LEU A 364 3.49 2.71 16.37
C LEU A 364 2.26 3.43 15.80
N HIS A 365 2.02 4.68 16.20
CA HIS A 365 0.99 5.53 15.59
C HIS A 365 1.31 5.88 14.14
N ARG A 366 2.58 6.19 13.83
CA ARG A 366 3.04 6.44 12.46
C ARG A 366 2.73 5.24 11.57
N LEU A 367 3.13 4.05 12.01
CA LEU A 367 2.86 2.80 11.29
C LEU A 367 1.34 2.57 11.13
N GLY A 368 0.56 2.83 12.18
CA GLY A 368 -0.91 2.76 12.11
C GLY A 368 -1.53 3.70 11.08
N ARG A 369 -1.01 4.94 10.93
CA ARG A 369 -1.47 5.88 9.89
C ARG A 369 -1.13 5.37 8.49
N GLN A 370 0.08 4.87 8.28
CA GLN A 370 0.50 4.29 7.00
C GLN A 370 -0.39 3.09 6.62
N LEU A 371 -0.65 2.17 7.55
CA LEU A 371 -1.54 1.03 7.33
C LEU A 371 -2.98 1.48 7.04
N ALA A 372 -3.49 2.52 7.71
CA ALA A 372 -4.83 3.04 7.45
C ALA A 372 -4.97 3.64 6.04
N VAL A 373 -3.94 4.36 5.55
CA VAL A 373 -3.93 4.87 4.16
C VAL A 373 -3.87 3.71 3.16
N LEU A 374 -3.03 2.71 3.42
CA LEU A 374 -2.93 1.51 2.59
C LEU A 374 -4.26 0.74 2.55
N LYS A 375 -4.94 0.60 3.69
CA LYS A 375 -6.28 -0.01 3.77
C LYS A 375 -7.27 0.70 2.85
N ARG A 376 -7.33 2.04 2.92
CA ARG A 376 -8.23 2.84 2.07
C ARG A 376 -7.89 2.70 0.59
N LEU A 377 -6.61 2.58 0.23
CA LEU A 377 -6.19 2.33 -1.15
C LEU A 377 -6.77 1.00 -1.67
N TYR A 378 -6.63 -0.10 -0.91
CA TYR A 378 -7.20 -1.39 -1.32
C TYR A 378 -8.73 -1.43 -1.30
N GLN A 379 -9.37 -0.68 -0.40
CA GLN A 379 -10.82 -0.48 -0.43
C GLN A 379 -11.27 0.27 -1.70
N SER A 380 -10.44 1.17 -2.23
CA SER A 380 -10.74 1.84 -3.51
C SER A 380 -10.71 0.85 -4.68
N TYR A 381 -9.80 -0.13 -4.68
CA TYR A 381 -9.78 -1.21 -5.67
C TYR A 381 -11.00 -2.12 -5.54
N GLU A 382 -11.40 -2.46 -4.31
CA GLU A 382 -12.64 -3.18 -4.05
C GLU A 382 -13.85 -2.47 -4.67
N LEU A 383 -13.97 -1.16 -4.42
CA LEU A 383 -15.06 -0.33 -4.95
C LEU A 383 -15.09 -0.32 -6.48
N ILE A 384 -13.93 -0.17 -7.13
CA ILE A 384 -13.81 -0.19 -8.59
C ILE A 384 -14.35 -1.52 -9.14
N MET A 385 -13.85 -2.64 -8.61
CA MET A 385 -14.26 -3.97 -9.09
C MET A 385 -15.75 -4.22 -8.86
N MET A 386 -16.28 -3.82 -7.70
CA MET A 386 -17.72 -3.93 -7.43
C MET A 386 -18.54 -3.12 -8.44
N ARG A 387 -18.13 -1.90 -8.78
CA ARG A 387 -18.81 -1.06 -9.78
C ARG A 387 -18.76 -1.69 -11.17
N ILE A 388 -17.59 -2.19 -11.59
CA ILE A 388 -17.42 -2.88 -12.89
C ILE A 388 -18.34 -4.10 -12.94
N LEU A 389 -18.27 -5.00 -11.94
CA LEU A 389 -19.06 -6.22 -11.90
C LEU A 389 -20.57 -5.93 -11.83
N GLN A 390 -20.99 -4.92 -11.07
CA GLN A 390 -22.39 -4.49 -11.01
C GLN A 390 -22.88 -4.01 -12.38
N ARG A 391 -22.10 -3.19 -13.10
CA ARG A 391 -22.47 -2.75 -14.44
C ARG A 391 -22.51 -3.90 -15.43
N GLN A 392 -21.60 -4.87 -15.33
CA GLN A 392 -21.62 -6.07 -16.18
C GLN A 392 -22.90 -6.91 -15.98
N ARG A 393 -23.42 -6.99 -14.74
CA ARG A 393 -24.72 -7.63 -14.48
C ARG A 393 -25.86 -6.88 -15.16
N MET A 394 -25.90 -5.56 -15.03
CA MET A 394 -26.92 -4.72 -15.68
C MET A 394 -26.88 -4.86 -17.21
N LEU A 395 -25.71 -4.76 -17.83
CA LEU A 395 -25.55 -4.90 -19.28
C LEU A 395 -26.00 -6.28 -19.78
N ARG A 396 -25.77 -7.34 -18.99
CA ARG A 396 -26.22 -8.70 -19.30
C ARG A 396 -27.74 -8.83 -19.22
N ASP A 397 -28.36 -8.19 -18.24
CA ASP A 397 -29.82 -8.21 -18.07
C ASP A 397 -30.53 -7.38 -19.14
N GLU A 398 -29.99 -6.21 -19.49
CA GLU A 398 -30.42 -5.37 -20.63
C GLU A 398 -30.33 -6.16 -21.96
N ALA A 399 -29.25 -6.90 -22.17
CA ALA A 399 -29.08 -7.75 -23.36
C ALA A 399 -30.05 -8.94 -23.40
N ARG A 400 -30.49 -9.44 -22.24
CA ARG A 400 -31.49 -10.50 -22.13
C ARG A 400 -32.90 -9.97 -22.37
N SER A 401 -33.25 -8.80 -21.84
CA SER A 401 -34.57 -8.18 -22.05
C SER A 401 -34.79 -7.72 -23.49
N ASN A 402 -33.73 -7.32 -24.19
CA ASN A 402 -33.79 -6.89 -25.58
C ASN A 402 -33.80 -8.06 -26.60
N ARG A 403 -33.68 -9.32 -26.16
CA ARG A 403 -33.89 -10.46 -27.06
C ARG A 403 -35.39 -10.66 -27.28
N PRO A 404 -35.90 -10.62 -28.52
CA PRO A 404 -37.29 -10.98 -28.78
C PRO A 404 -37.51 -12.43 -28.34
N GLN A 405 -38.56 -12.66 -27.53
CA GLN A 405 -39.00 -14.01 -27.22
C GLN A 405 -39.36 -14.72 -28.52
N LEU A 406 -38.49 -15.61 -29.00
CA LEU A 406 -38.86 -16.61 -29.99
C LEU A 406 -39.91 -17.51 -29.33
N ALA A 407 -41.17 -17.31 -29.70
CA ALA A 407 -42.25 -18.23 -29.42
C ALA A 407 -41.93 -19.57 -30.09
N ILE A 408 -41.28 -20.47 -29.35
CA ILE A 408 -41.16 -21.87 -29.72
C ILE A 408 -42.53 -22.50 -29.47
N GLY A 409 -43.15 -22.94 -30.56
CA GLY A 409 -44.51 -23.48 -30.58
C GLY A 409 -44.68 -24.69 -29.66
N GLN A 410 -45.77 -24.66 -28.89
CA GLN A 410 -46.44 -25.87 -28.45
C GLN A 410 -47.62 -26.12 -29.39
N SER A 411 -47.42 -27.04 -30.32
CA SER A 411 -48.50 -27.70 -31.03
C SER A 411 -49.08 -28.78 -30.11
N PHE A 412 -50.30 -28.59 -29.58
CA PHE A 412 -51.24 -29.68 -29.27
C PHE A 412 -52.66 -29.12 -29.06
N GLY A 413 -53.56 -29.49 -29.97
CA GLY A 413 -54.99 -29.75 -29.69
C GLY A 413 -55.98 -28.59 -29.78
N GLU A 414 -56.82 -28.64 -30.82
CA GLU A 414 -58.17 -28.06 -30.92
C GLU A 414 -58.96 -28.08 -29.58
N ASN A 415 -59.69 -27.00 -29.25
CA ASN A 415 -61.11 -26.83 -29.59
C ASN A 415 -61.72 -25.60 -28.86
N ASP A 416 -62.76 -25.04 -29.46
CA ASP A 416 -63.51 -23.82 -29.10
C ASP A 416 -63.97 -23.68 -27.64
N GLY A 417 -64.09 -22.42 -27.18
CA GLY A 417 -64.79 -22.09 -25.93
C GLY A 417 -64.62 -20.65 -25.45
N ASP A 418 -65.44 -19.76 -26.01
CA ASP A 418 -65.73 -18.38 -25.61
C ASP A 418 -65.62 -18.08 -24.09
N SER A 419 -64.92 -17.00 -23.69
CA SER A 419 -65.22 -16.18 -22.50
C SER A 419 -64.24 -15.01 -22.30
N ARG A 420 -64.74 -13.83 -22.66
CA ARG A 420 -64.47 -12.50 -22.11
C ARG A 420 -63.68 -12.47 -20.78
N HIS A 421 -62.51 -11.83 -20.78
CA HIS A 421 -62.18 -10.79 -19.81
C HIS A 421 -61.11 -9.85 -20.35
N SER A 422 -61.58 -8.67 -20.75
CA SER A 422 -60.80 -7.45 -20.90
C SER A 422 -60.14 -7.10 -19.56
N THR A 423 -58.82 -7.16 -19.50
CA THR A 423 -58.04 -6.24 -18.65
C THR A 423 -57.06 -5.52 -19.55
N THR A 424 -57.45 -4.29 -19.88
CA THR A 424 -56.67 -3.17 -20.37
C THR A 424 -55.21 -3.20 -19.91
N ARG A 425 -54.33 -3.83 -20.68
CA ARG A 425 -52.91 -3.45 -20.71
C ARG A 425 -52.79 -2.27 -21.65
N SER A 426 -52.81 -1.09 -21.03
CA SER A 426 -52.60 0.20 -21.67
C SER A 426 -51.34 0.18 -22.54
N SER A 427 -51.58 0.16 -23.84
CA SER A 427 -50.68 0.62 -24.89
C SER A 427 -50.39 2.10 -24.72
N PHE A 428 -49.43 2.42 -23.85
CA PHE A 428 -48.67 3.66 -23.90
C PHE A 428 -47.20 3.32 -24.17
N SER A 429 -46.93 2.91 -25.41
CA SER A 429 -45.60 2.98 -26.00
C SER A 429 -45.27 4.47 -26.19
N PHE A 430 -44.87 5.12 -25.10
CA PHE A 430 -44.04 6.31 -25.23
C PHE A 430 -42.76 5.87 -25.90
N SER A 431 -42.50 6.46 -27.07
CA SER A 431 -41.19 6.54 -27.69
C SER A 431 -40.26 7.33 -26.75
N THR A 432 -39.85 6.71 -25.64
CA THR A 432 -38.60 7.07 -24.98
C THR A 432 -37.50 6.43 -25.82
N ILE A 433 -36.65 7.29 -26.36
CA ILE A 433 -35.32 6.94 -26.86
C ILE A 433 -34.77 5.85 -25.91
N PRO A 434 -34.38 4.66 -26.40
CA PRO A 434 -33.79 3.68 -25.49
C PRO A 434 -32.58 4.37 -24.88
N ASP A 435 -32.57 4.55 -23.55
CA ASP A 435 -31.38 4.97 -22.83
C ASP A 435 -30.25 4.09 -23.34
N ALA A 436 -29.35 4.67 -24.14
CA ALA A 436 -28.32 3.90 -24.82
C ALA A 436 -27.53 3.18 -23.74
N SER A 437 -27.47 1.84 -23.80
CA SER A 437 -26.78 1.03 -22.80
C SER A 437 -25.34 1.52 -22.66
N VAL A 438 -25.05 2.17 -21.53
CA VAL A 438 -23.75 2.82 -21.30
C VAL A 438 -22.71 1.80 -20.81
N GLY A 439 -21.48 1.86 -21.28
CA GLY A 439 -20.40 0.96 -20.88
C GLY A 439 -20.24 -0.26 -21.79
N VAL A 440 -19.05 -0.84 -21.74
CA VAL A 440 -18.65 -1.96 -22.61
C VAL A 440 -18.79 -3.29 -21.88
N GLN A 441 -19.35 -4.29 -22.56
CA GLN A 441 -19.47 -5.65 -22.01
C GLN A 441 -18.10 -6.32 -21.94
N LEU A 442 -17.80 -6.92 -20.78
CA LEU A 442 -16.62 -7.73 -20.57
C LEU A 442 -16.88 -9.18 -20.99
N SER A 443 -15.84 -9.83 -21.48
CA SER A 443 -15.89 -11.26 -21.76
C SER A 443 -16.13 -12.08 -20.48
N PRO A 444 -16.87 -13.21 -20.55
CA PRO A 444 -17.11 -14.06 -19.38
C PRO A 444 -15.84 -14.49 -18.63
N PRO A 445 -14.71 -14.85 -19.31
CA PRO A 445 -13.46 -15.14 -18.64
C PRO A 445 -12.91 -13.96 -17.83
N ALA A 446 -13.01 -12.73 -18.36
CA ALA A 446 -12.56 -11.53 -17.65
C ALA A 446 -13.42 -11.25 -16.42
N VAL A 447 -14.75 -11.40 -16.53
CA VAL A 447 -15.67 -11.23 -15.39
C VAL A 447 -15.32 -12.19 -14.25
N ALA A 448 -15.11 -13.47 -14.56
CA ALA A 448 -14.71 -14.47 -13.56
C ALA A 448 -13.35 -14.15 -12.91
N ARG A 449 -12.41 -13.55 -13.66
CA ARG A 449 -11.12 -13.09 -13.12
C ARG A 449 -11.27 -11.88 -12.20
N PHE A 450 -12.14 -10.93 -12.53
CA PHE A 450 -12.47 -9.81 -11.64
C PHE A 450 -13.16 -10.28 -10.35
N GLU A 451 -14.06 -11.26 -10.41
CA GLU A 451 -14.68 -11.85 -9.21
C GLU A 451 -13.61 -12.49 -8.29
N ARG A 452 -12.69 -13.27 -8.86
CA ARG A 452 -11.57 -13.84 -8.09
C ARG A 452 -10.63 -12.78 -7.52
N LEU A 453 -10.35 -11.72 -8.27
CA LEU A 453 -9.50 -10.61 -7.81
C LEU A 453 -10.15 -9.88 -6.63
N LEU A 454 -11.46 -9.68 -6.68
CA LEU A 454 -12.23 -9.09 -5.59
C LEU A 454 -12.10 -9.93 -4.31
N ASP A 455 -12.30 -11.24 -4.42
CA ASP A 455 -12.14 -12.16 -3.29
C ASP A 455 -10.71 -12.14 -2.76
N ARG A 456 -9.71 -12.13 -3.65
CA ARG A 456 -8.29 -12.09 -3.30
C ARG A 456 -7.91 -10.82 -2.54
N ILE A 457 -8.37 -9.65 -3.00
CA ILE A 457 -8.11 -8.37 -2.32
C ILE A 457 -8.75 -8.35 -0.94
N LYS A 458 -9.97 -8.88 -0.80
CA LYS A 458 -10.66 -9.00 0.50
C LYS A 458 -9.92 -9.92 1.46
N LEU A 459 -9.68 -11.15 1.02
CA LEU A 459 -9.16 -12.21 1.87
C LEU A 459 -7.68 -12.03 2.19
N TYR A 460 -6.88 -11.51 1.25
CA TYR A 460 -5.44 -11.46 1.44
C TYR A 460 -4.91 -10.05 1.71
N CYS A 461 -5.34 -9.03 0.96
CA CYS A 461 -4.80 -7.69 1.17
C CYS A 461 -5.47 -7.00 2.37
N LEU A 462 -6.79 -6.90 2.38
CA LEU A 462 -7.52 -6.18 3.42
C LEU A 462 -7.45 -6.90 4.78
N SER A 463 -7.61 -8.23 4.80
CA SER A 463 -7.51 -9.01 6.04
C SER A 463 -6.12 -8.92 6.70
N GLU A 464 -5.03 -8.98 5.92
CA GLU A 464 -3.68 -8.87 6.48
C GLU A 464 -3.40 -7.46 7.02
N ILE A 465 -3.86 -6.41 6.32
CA ILE A 465 -3.77 -5.04 6.82
C ILE A 465 -4.55 -4.88 8.12
N ASP A 466 -5.75 -5.47 8.22
CA ASP A 466 -6.58 -5.44 9.43
C ASP A 466 -5.96 -6.21 10.60
N SER A 467 -5.30 -7.35 10.32
CA SER A 467 -4.50 -8.08 11.30
C SER A 467 -3.38 -7.19 11.87
N CYS A 468 -2.65 -6.49 11.00
CA CYS A 468 -1.58 -5.57 11.43
C CYS A 468 -2.09 -4.35 12.21
N LEU A 469 -3.26 -3.81 11.84
CA LEU A 469 -3.90 -2.72 12.59
C LEU A 469 -4.33 -3.19 13.98
N THR A 470 -4.89 -4.39 14.08
CA THR A 470 -5.28 -5.00 15.37
C THR A 470 -4.06 -5.28 16.23
N GLU A 471 -2.98 -5.81 15.64
CA GLU A 471 -1.72 -6.03 16.34
C GLU A 471 -1.14 -4.70 16.88
N LYS A 472 -1.19 -3.64 16.07
CA LYS A 472 -0.77 -2.30 16.46
C LYS A 472 -1.54 -1.79 17.69
N GLU A 473 -2.84 -2.04 17.78
CA GLU A 473 -3.64 -1.67 18.96
C GLU A 473 -3.21 -2.45 20.20
N ASN A 474 -3.03 -3.77 20.05
CA ASN A 474 -2.55 -4.64 21.13
C ASN A 474 -1.17 -4.24 21.65
N LEU A 475 -0.24 -3.86 20.76
CA LEU A 475 1.09 -3.37 21.15
C LEU A 475 1.02 -2.03 21.90
N THR A 476 0.05 -1.18 21.56
CA THR A 476 -0.16 0.09 22.27
C THR A 476 -0.52 -0.19 23.73
N PHE A 477 -1.48 -1.09 23.96
CA PHE A 477 -1.88 -1.51 25.32
C PHE A 477 -0.74 -2.21 26.07
N LEU A 478 0.00 -3.09 25.40
CA LEU A 478 1.15 -3.78 26.00
C LEU A 478 2.21 -2.78 26.50
N ASN A 479 2.56 -1.78 25.69
CA ASN A 479 3.58 -0.79 26.08
C ASN A 479 3.15 0.03 27.30
N PHE A 480 1.89 0.49 27.35
CA PHE A 480 1.36 1.19 28.53
C PHE A 480 1.41 0.30 29.78
N ASN A 481 1.05 -0.98 29.66
CA ASN A 481 1.12 -1.92 30.78
C ASN A 481 2.56 -2.17 31.25
N LEU A 482 3.52 -2.27 30.33
CA LEU A 482 4.94 -2.43 30.68
C LEU A 482 5.51 -1.17 31.36
N ILE A 483 5.12 0.02 30.90
CA ILE A 483 5.50 1.29 31.54
C ILE A 483 4.94 1.33 32.97
N ALA A 484 3.64 1.04 33.16
CA ALA A 484 3.01 1.04 34.47
C ALA A 484 3.66 0.05 35.44
N LEU A 485 4.00 -1.15 34.96
CA LEU A 485 4.71 -2.16 35.76
C LEU A 485 6.10 -1.67 36.17
N LYS A 486 6.84 -1.04 35.25
CA LYS A 486 8.17 -0.50 35.52
C LYS A 486 8.13 0.66 36.51
N ASP A 487 7.15 1.54 36.42
CA ASP A 487 6.95 2.65 37.36
C ASP A 487 6.60 2.13 38.75
N SER A 488 5.72 1.13 38.83
CA SER A 488 5.41 0.45 40.11
C SER A 488 6.66 -0.16 40.75
N GLN A 489 7.50 -0.85 39.96
CA GLN A 489 8.78 -1.38 40.45
C GLN A 489 9.77 -0.30 40.87
N ALA A 490 9.81 0.84 40.16
CA ALA A 490 10.67 1.96 40.50
C ALA A 490 10.23 2.61 41.81
N VAL A 491 8.92 2.76 42.02
CA VAL A 491 8.33 3.24 43.27
C VAL A 491 8.63 2.25 44.41
N GLU A 492 8.47 0.94 44.18
CA GLU A 492 8.82 -0.07 45.18
C GLU A 492 10.30 0.02 45.59
N LYS A 493 11.20 0.17 44.62
CA LYS A 493 12.64 0.36 44.87
C LYS A 493 12.92 1.66 45.62
N LEU A 494 12.25 2.76 45.26
CA LEU A 494 12.40 4.05 45.94
C LEU A 494 11.92 3.98 47.39
N THR A 495 10.77 3.34 47.63
CA THR A 495 10.24 3.10 48.97
C THR A 495 11.21 2.25 49.78
N ARG A 496 11.79 1.19 49.19
CA ARG A 496 12.81 0.35 49.84
C ARG A 496 14.06 1.15 50.22
N ILE A 497 14.55 2.01 49.33
CA ILE A 497 15.71 2.88 49.60
C ILE A 497 15.37 3.90 50.69
N THR A 498 14.18 4.50 50.66
CA THR A 498 13.72 5.46 51.66
C THR A 498 13.59 4.82 53.04
N ILE A 499 13.02 3.62 53.12
CA ILE A 499 12.93 2.86 54.37
C ILE A 499 14.34 2.53 54.89
N LEU A 500 15.27 2.15 54.01
CA LEU A 500 16.65 1.89 54.38
C LEU A 500 17.32 3.17 54.93
N LEU A 501 17.15 4.30 54.24
CA LEU A 501 17.68 5.59 54.68
C LEU A 501 17.10 6.01 56.04
N ALA A 502 15.79 5.84 56.25
CA ALA A 502 15.14 6.10 57.53
C ALA A 502 15.74 5.24 58.65
N LYS A 503 16.00 3.95 58.40
CA LYS A 503 16.69 3.06 59.36
C LYS A 503 18.10 3.54 59.69
N VAL A 504 18.86 4.00 58.69
CA VAL A 504 20.19 4.61 58.89
C VAL A 504 20.09 5.88 59.73
N THR A 505 19.13 6.76 59.45
CA THR A 505 18.92 7.98 60.24
C THR A 505 18.56 7.67 61.70
N ILE A 506 17.68 6.70 61.94
CA ILE A 506 17.33 6.26 63.32
C ILE A 506 18.57 5.72 64.05
N LEU A 507 19.48 5.04 63.34
CA LEU A 507 20.73 4.53 63.92
C LEU A 507 21.70 5.67 64.29
N PHE A 508 21.87 6.67 63.42
CA PHE A 508 22.90 7.71 63.58
C PHE A 508 22.42 8.97 64.30
N LEU A 509 21.12 9.19 64.46
CA LEU A 509 20.58 10.38 65.14
C LEU A 509 20.96 10.44 66.63
N PRO A 510 20.84 9.36 67.43
CA PRO A 510 21.29 9.34 68.82
C PRO A 510 22.81 9.52 68.96
N VAL A 511 23.57 8.96 68.02
CA VAL A 511 25.03 9.14 67.98
C VAL A 511 25.41 10.58 67.67
N SER A 512 24.73 11.21 66.70
CA SER A 512 24.96 12.61 66.37
C SER A 512 24.65 13.52 67.55
N LEU A 513 23.57 13.22 68.30
CA LEU A 513 23.21 13.93 69.52
C LEU A 513 24.24 13.71 70.63
N MET A 514 24.73 12.48 70.80
CA MET A 514 25.82 12.17 71.73
C MET A 514 27.08 12.94 71.37
N THR A 515 27.52 12.92 70.10
CA THR A 515 28.69 13.68 69.64
C THR A 515 28.49 15.17 69.87
N GLY A 516 27.27 15.69 69.67
CA GLY A 516 26.91 17.06 70.02
C GLY A 516 27.05 17.35 71.52
N TYR A 517 26.59 16.45 72.39
CA TYR A 517 26.70 16.56 73.85
C TYR A 517 28.17 16.66 74.30
N PHE A 518 29.03 15.75 73.81
CA PHE A 518 30.47 15.79 74.12
C PHE A 518 31.20 17.00 73.49
N SER A 519 30.61 17.66 72.49
CA SER A 519 31.12 18.88 71.87
C SER A 519 30.68 20.17 72.60
N THR A 520 29.80 20.08 73.61
CA THR A 520 29.33 21.28 74.34
C THR A 520 30.39 21.82 75.30
N GLU A 521 30.73 23.10 75.16
CA GLU A 521 31.69 23.78 76.05
C GLU A 521 31.01 24.39 77.29
N LEU A 522 30.35 23.56 78.09
CA LEU A 522 29.78 24.01 79.37
C LEU A 522 30.91 24.19 80.41
N ARG A 523 30.87 25.30 81.16
CA ARG A 523 31.94 25.71 82.13
C ARG A 523 32.28 24.67 83.20
N ASN A 524 31.40 23.71 83.48
CA ASN A 524 31.62 22.63 84.46
C ASN A 524 31.93 21.26 83.84
N VAL A 525 32.03 21.17 82.51
CA VAL A 525 32.19 19.91 81.76
C VAL A 525 33.47 19.92 80.91
N LYS A 526 34.12 21.08 80.80
CA LYS A 526 35.32 21.30 79.99
C LYS A 526 36.54 20.63 80.66
N GLY A 527 36.89 19.42 80.19
CA GLY A 527 38.10 18.70 80.58
C GLY A 527 37.89 17.40 81.37
N GLU A 528 36.65 17.01 81.69
CA GLU A 528 36.39 15.76 82.45
C GLU A 528 36.29 14.50 81.58
N TYR A 529 35.97 14.63 80.29
CA TYR A 529 35.79 13.47 79.42
C TYR A 529 37.08 13.01 78.75
N THR A 530 37.39 11.72 78.91
CA THR A 530 38.53 11.07 78.25
C THR A 530 38.15 10.53 76.87
N ILE A 531 39.15 10.39 75.98
CA ILE A 531 39.00 9.76 74.66
C ILE A 531 38.34 8.37 74.78
N ASN A 532 38.68 7.63 75.84
CA ASN A 532 38.12 6.30 76.10
C ASN A 532 36.63 6.35 76.44
N GLN A 533 36.17 7.33 77.22
CA GLN A 533 34.75 7.49 77.56
C GLN A 533 33.90 7.83 76.34
N TYR A 534 34.40 8.66 75.41
CA TYR A 534 33.72 8.96 74.15
C TYR A 534 33.48 7.68 73.32
N TRP A 535 34.50 6.87 73.09
CA TRP A 535 34.37 5.64 72.29
C TRP A 535 33.50 4.57 72.96
N VAL A 536 33.54 4.47 74.29
CA VAL A 536 32.66 3.58 75.05
C VAL A 536 31.21 4.04 74.95
N SER A 537 30.92 5.32 75.17
CA SER A 537 29.56 5.88 75.01
C SER A 537 29.04 5.74 73.59
N PHE A 538 29.89 5.97 72.58
CA PHE A 538 29.56 5.74 71.17
C PHE A 538 29.16 4.28 70.92
N GLY A 539 29.96 3.32 71.40
CA GLY A 539 29.70 1.90 71.23
C GLY A 539 28.40 1.46 71.91
N VAL A 540 28.15 1.92 73.14
CA VAL A 540 26.91 1.60 73.89
C VAL A 540 25.69 2.17 73.19
N ILE A 541 25.72 3.44 72.76
CA ILE A 541 24.58 4.10 72.10
C ILE A 541 24.32 3.48 70.73
N MET A 542 25.34 3.24 69.92
CA MET A 542 25.19 2.53 68.64
C MET A 542 24.59 1.14 68.81
N PHE A 543 25.06 0.38 69.80
CA PHE A 543 24.53 -0.95 70.09
C PHE A 543 23.06 -0.87 70.54
N LEU A 544 22.72 0.04 71.44
CA LEU A 544 21.35 0.20 71.93
C LEU A 544 20.40 0.65 70.81
N SER A 545 20.83 1.56 69.93
CA SER A 545 20.09 1.96 68.74
C SER A 545 19.90 0.82 67.74
N ALA A 546 20.90 -0.05 67.54
CA ALA A 546 20.79 -1.23 66.69
C ALA A 546 19.82 -2.28 67.27
N VAL A 547 19.88 -2.54 68.58
CA VAL A 547 18.93 -3.43 69.28
C VAL A 547 17.51 -2.89 69.19
N LEU A 548 17.33 -1.59 69.39
CA LEU A 548 16.03 -0.93 69.30
C LEU A 548 15.44 -1.04 67.88
N LEU A 549 16.25 -0.82 66.84
CA LEU A 549 15.85 -1.06 65.44
C LEU A 549 15.48 -2.53 65.16
N TRP A 550 16.19 -3.49 65.77
CA TRP A 550 15.89 -4.90 65.63
C TRP A 550 14.57 -5.28 66.30
N VAL A 551 14.33 -4.80 67.53
CA VAL A 551 13.09 -5.04 68.28
C VAL A 551 11.89 -4.39 67.59
N PHE A 552 12.00 -3.11 67.17
CA PHE A 552 10.92 -2.44 66.44
C PHE A 552 10.68 -3.08 65.07
N GLY A 553 11.74 -3.52 64.39
CA GLY A 553 11.62 -4.29 63.15
C GLY A 553 10.87 -5.60 63.36
N TYR A 554 11.15 -6.33 64.45
CA TYR A 554 10.49 -7.59 64.77
C TYR A 554 9.03 -7.40 65.22
N ALA A 555 8.74 -6.36 66.02
CA ALA A 555 7.42 -6.13 66.61
C ALA A 555 6.42 -5.47 65.65
N SER A 556 6.87 -4.67 64.68
CA SER A 556 5.99 -3.87 63.82
C SER A 556 5.55 -4.59 62.54
N ASP A 557 5.92 -5.86 62.33
CA ASP A 557 5.68 -6.67 61.11
C ASP A 557 6.09 -5.99 59.78
N THR A 558 6.79 -4.86 59.85
CA THR A 558 7.44 -4.15 58.75
C THR A 558 8.72 -4.86 58.28
N VAL A 559 8.90 -6.14 58.68
CA VAL A 559 9.72 -7.09 57.96
C VAL A 559 8.97 -7.55 56.71
N GLU A 560 8.72 -6.61 55.80
CA GLU A 560 8.35 -6.83 54.39
C GLU A 560 9.52 -7.46 53.59
N GLY A 561 10.37 -8.23 54.27
CA GLY A 561 11.44 -9.05 53.69
C GLY A 561 11.13 -10.55 53.69
N LYS A 562 10.09 -11.02 54.43
CA LYS A 562 9.81 -12.46 54.56
C LYS A 562 9.08 -13.08 53.37
N THR A 563 8.30 -12.32 52.59
CA THR A 563 7.58 -12.86 51.43
C THR A 563 8.45 -13.05 50.18
N ILE A 564 9.62 -12.40 50.07
CA ILE A 564 10.44 -12.45 48.84
C ILE A 564 11.71 -13.31 48.96
N TYR A 565 12.31 -13.46 50.15
CA TYR A 565 13.47 -14.37 50.32
C TYR A 565 13.12 -15.84 50.04
N GLN A 566 11.85 -16.24 50.22
CA GLN A 566 11.38 -17.59 49.90
C GLN A 566 11.18 -17.83 48.39
N SER A 567 10.98 -16.79 47.57
CA SER A 567 10.74 -16.92 46.13
C SER A 567 12.06 -17.00 45.34
N LEU A 568 13.03 -16.12 45.63
CA LEU A 568 14.32 -16.12 44.95
C LEU A 568 15.19 -17.32 45.36
N SER A 569 15.15 -17.73 46.63
CA SER A 569 15.85 -18.95 47.06
C SER A 569 15.26 -20.20 46.42
N ARG A 570 13.93 -20.32 46.29
CA ARG A 570 13.29 -21.44 45.57
C ARG A 570 13.56 -21.44 44.07
N SER A 571 13.67 -20.27 43.43
CA SER A 571 14.01 -20.16 42.00
C SER A 571 15.48 -20.51 41.73
N PHE A 572 16.40 -20.05 42.58
CA PHE A 572 17.82 -20.45 42.51
C PHE A 572 18.03 -21.94 42.87
N PHE A 573 17.28 -22.49 43.82
CA PHE A 573 17.36 -23.91 44.16
C PHE A 573 16.80 -24.81 43.05
N ARG A 574 15.75 -24.37 42.32
CA ARG A 574 15.26 -25.08 41.11
C ARG A 574 16.27 -24.99 39.96
N MET A 575 16.84 -23.82 39.71
CA MET A 575 17.81 -23.62 38.62
C MET A 575 19.15 -24.31 38.88
N SER A 576 19.55 -24.47 40.14
CA SER A 576 20.69 -25.30 40.54
C SER A 576 20.41 -26.80 40.41
N ARG A 577 19.16 -27.25 40.60
CA ARG A 577 18.81 -28.66 40.50
C ARG A 577 18.69 -29.13 39.05
N ASP A 578 18.25 -28.25 38.14
CA ASP A 578 18.21 -28.54 36.70
C ASP A 578 19.59 -28.49 36.03
N ARG A 579 20.54 -27.71 36.56
CA ARG A 579 21.95 -27.76 36.12
C ARG A 579 22.70 -28.99 36.64
N VAL A 580 22.39 -29.47 37.84
CA VAL A 580 23.05 -30.65 38.43
C VAL A 580 22.49 -31.97 37.86
N SER A 581 21.21 -32.02 37.43
CA SER A 581 20.67 -33.17 36.70
C SER A 581 21.21 -33.29 35.28
N HIS A 582 21.47 -32.17 34.59
CA HIS A 582 22.10 -32.18 33.27
C HIS A 582 23.59 -32.55 33.30
N HIS A 583 24.31 -32.23 34.38
CA HIS A 583 25.74 -32.52 34.46
C HIS A 583 26.07 -33.96 34.89
N LYS A 584 25.07 -34.74 35.36
CA LYS A 584 25.26 -36.15 35.77
C LYS A 584 25.05 -37.17 34.64
N ASN A 585 24.61 -36.74 33.46
CA ASN A 585 24.36 -37.62 32.31
C ASN A 585 25.40 -37.54 31.18
N GLU A 586 26.49 -36.78 31.32
CA GLU A 586 27.55 -36.73 30.29
C GLU A 586 28.95 -36.74 30.91
N ALA A 587 29.51 -37.95 31.09
CA ALA A 587 30.95 -38.25 30.97
C ALA A 587 31.16 -39.79 30.96
N PRO A 588 32.29 -40.33 30.44
CA PRO A 588 32.26 -41.17 29.24
C PRO A 588 32.83 -42.58 29.47
N GLY A 589 32.50 -43.53 28.59
CA GLY A 589 33.30 -44.76 28.46
C GLY A 589 32.59 -45.88 27.72
N GLY A 590 33.22 -46.35 26.63
CA GLY A 590 32.96 -47.70 26.12
C GLY A 590 32.86 -47.82 24.60
N THR A 591 33.99 -47.72 23.91
CA THR A 591 34.25 -48.46 22.66
C THR A 591 33.86 -49.94 22.80
N ILE A 592 33.27 -50.55 21.75
CA ILE A 592 33.69 -51.83 21.12
C ILE A 592 32.78 -52.22 19.93
N HIS A 593 33.45 -52.38 18.78
CA HIS A 593 33.29 -53.23 17.58
C HIS A 593 32.01 -54.02 17.19
N ARG A 594 31.82 -54.01 15.85
CA ARG A 594 31.36 -55.07 14.88
C ARG A 594 29.95 -55.62 15.09
N SER A 595 29.07 -55.58 14.08
CA SER A 595 29.18 -56.31 12.80
C SER A 595 28.30 -55.66 11.73
#